data_AF-A0A409Y0Y7-F1
#
_entry.id   AF-A0A409Y0Y7-F1
#
_cell.length_a   1.000
_cell.length_b   1.000
_cell.length_c   1.000
_cell.angle_alpha   90.00
_cell.angle_beta   90.00
_cell.angle_gamma   90.00
#
_symmetry.space_group_name_H-M   'P 1'
#
loop_
_entity.id
_entity.type
_entity.pdbx_description
1 polymer ?
#
loop_
_entity_poly.entity_id
_entity_poly.type
_entity_poly.pdbx_seq_one_letter_code
_entity_poly.pdbx_strand_id
1 'polypeptide(L)'
;MRDLEAILTPFAWIVKMFYALTLLALLATPIHCEASALSKPTLDWDEIKFVHAFGDSYSFVQGTQGLANFSFIGDAQDFSFTPHQLLTNEIIPRNASLIISSQSADTYEEADYGFWLEFLTGCLQGKPSECRRQLWDFSFAGADIDGNLLPLHHPFTVPLVDQVKQWLEFAADIIPHPVGQTLTTWWIGINDTGDTVSNATITDFSAFWEVEMNSYFKAVQAATDRGLQTHLFINVPPEERSPNALGDATKAALLKTHIDEFNDILAGHIAAFEAANPHATVLTFDAHSWFNTVLDNPTSFGFTNTTG
;
A
#
# COMPACT_ATOMS: atom_id res chain seq x y z
N MET A 1 77.36 54.50 24.32
CA MET A 1 77.77 53.13 24.70
C MET A 1 76.83 52.18 23.98
N ARG A 2 77.35 51.50 22.95
CA ARG A 2 76.75 50.39 22.19
C ARG A 2 75.45 50.71 21.43
N ASP A 3 75.15 50.21 20.24
CA ASP A 3 75.82 49.52 19.12
C ASP A 3 74.74 49.65 18.00
N LEU A 4 75.05 50.14 16.80
CA LEU A 4 75.42 49.35 15.61
C LEU A 4 74.45 48.21 15.21
N GLU A 5 74.02 48.32 13.94
CA GLU A 5 73.64 47.25 12.99
C GLU A 5 72.19 46.72 13.07
N ALA A 6 71.30 47.19 12.20
CA ALA A 6 71.03 46.72 10.83
C ALA A 6 70.26 45.39 10.84
N ILE A 7 69.08 45.31 10.21
CA ILE A 7 68.93 44.69 8.88
C ILE A 7 67.54 45.02 8.31
N LEU A 8 67.54 45.57 7.08
CA LEU A 8 66.48 45.64 6.06
C LEU A 8 65.46 46.81 6.07
N THR A 9 65.96 47.97 5.65
CA THR A 9 65.30 48.93 4.71
C THR A 9 65.05 48.28 3.32
N PRO A 10 64.25 48.85 2.36
CA PRO A 10 63.85 50.26 2.22
C PRO A 10 62.35 50.53 1.91
N PHE A 11 61.79 51.62 2.45
CA PHE A 11 61.38 52.85 1.73
C PHE A 11 60.71 52.64 0.36
N ALA A 12 59.45 53.08 0.22
CA ALA A 12 59.17 54.40 -0.36
C ALA A 12 57.67 54.65 -0.64
N TRP A 13 57.15 55.71 -0.01
CA TRP A 13 56.38 56.83 -0.58
C TRP A 13 55.18 56.62 -1.54
N ILE A 14 53.98 56.82 -0.99
CA ILE A 14 52.95 57.86 -1.31
C ILE A 14 52.45 58.03 -2.78
N VAL A 15 51.16 57.67 -2.95
CA VAL A 15 50.06 58.34 -3.71
C VAL A 15 50.23 58.59 -5.23
N LYS A 16 49.33 57.99 -6.03
CA LYS A 16 48.58 58.55 -7.21
C LYS A 16 47.90 57.40 -7.98
N MET A 17 46.57 57.37 -8.06
CA MET A 17 45.74 57.90 -9.15
C MET A 17 45.91 57.22 -10.54
N PHE A 18 44.86 56.44 -10.89
CA PHE A 18 44.26 56.16 -12.20
C PHE A 18 45.05 55.44 -13.30
N TYR A 19 44.45 54.36 -13.83
CA TYR A 19 44.06 54.10 -15.25
C TYR A 19 43.56 52.64 -15.31
N ALA A 20 42.25 52.39 -15.32
CA ALA A 20 41.41 52.13 -16.50
C ALA A 20 41.79 50.86 -17.30
N LEU A 21 40.93 49.82 -17.24
CA LEU A 21 40.40 49.09 -18.40
C LEU A 21 39.44 47.96 -17.94
N THR A 22 38.14 48.21 -18.19
CA THR A 22 37.10 47.26 -18.64
C THR A 22 37.19 45.77 -18.28
N LEU A 23 36.21 45.28 -17.53
CA LEU A 23 35.52 44.03 -17.85
C LEU A 23 34.07 44.08 -17.37
N LEU A 24 33.17 43.72 -18.28
CA LEU A 24 31.74 43.54 -18.11
C LEU A 24 31.43 42.75 -16.82
N ALA A 25 30.78 43.38 -15.85
CA ALA A 25 30.00 42.68 -14.85
C ALA A 25 28.54 42.72 -15.32
N LEU A 26 28.08 41.63 -15.94
CA LEU A 26 26.66 41.40 -16.14
C LEU A 26 25.97 41.46 -14.76
N LEU A 27 24.92 42.28 -14.68
CA LEU A 27 23.93 42.22 -13.62
C LEU A 27 23.21 40.88 -13.71
N ALA A 28 23.76 39.84 -13.08
CA ALA A 28 23.01 38.65 -12.72
C ALA A 28 22.05 39.05 -11.60
N THR A 29 20.85 39.47 -11.97
CA THR A 29 19.73 39.44 -11.04
C THR A 29 19.54 37.98 -10.63
N PRO A 30 19.51 37.64 -9.33
CA PRO A 30 19.13 36.31 -8.92
C PRO A 30 17.67 36.14 -9.31
N ILE A 31 17.41 35.37 -10.37
CA ILE A 31 16.11 34.77 -10.59
C ILE A 31 15.87 33.92 -9.35
N HIS A 32 15.12 34.47 -8.39
CA HIS A 32 14.46 33.66 -7.38
C HIS A 32 13.45 32.83 -8.15
N CYS A 33 13.88 31.66 -8.59
CA CYS A 33 12.97 30.58 -8.86
C CYS A 33 12.45 30.20 -7.48
N GLU A 34 11.38 30.87 -7.03
CA GLU A 34 10.49 30.25 -6.06
C GLU A 34 10.06 28.95 -6.73
N ALA A 35 10.73 27.86 -6.37
CA ALA A 35 10.13 26.55 -6.49
C ALA A 35 8.84 26.67 -5.70
N SER A 36 7.74 26.93 -6.40
CA SER A 36 6.41 26.77 -5.84
C SER A 36 6.44 25.39 -5.22
N ALA A 37 6.44 25.33 -3.89
CA ALA A 37 6.31 24.07 -3.19
C ALA A 37 5.02 23.50 -3.72
N LEU A 38 5.11 22.53 -4.65
CA LEU A 38 3.97 21.81 -5.16
C LEU A 38 3.26 21.30 -3.91
N SER A 39 2.11 21.91 -3.59
CA SER A 39 1.30 21.46 -2.48
C SER A 39 1.04 19.98 -2.75
N LYS A 40 1.42 19.10 -1.82
CA LYS A 40 1.08 17.68 -1.92
C LYS A 40 -0.40 17.59 -2.32
N PRO A 41 -0.74 16.86 -3.39
CA PRO A 41 -2.13 16.63 -3.70
C PRO A 41 -2.80 16.06 -2.44
N THR A 42 -3.95 16.60 -2.08
CA THR A 42 -4.72 16.10 -0.94
C THR A 42 -5.86 15.27 -1.49
N LEU A 43 -6.20 14.17 -0.80
CA LEU A 43 -7.33 13.35 -1.19
C LEU A 43 -8.63 14.17 -1.05
N ASP A 44 -9.34 14.33 -2.16
CA ASP A 44 -10.75 14.74 -2.16
C ASP A 44 -11.61 13.51 -2.49
N TRP A 45 -12.25 12.95 -1.46
CA TRP A 45 -13.08 11.76 -1.61
C TRP A 45 -14.23 11.95 -2.60
N ASP A 46 -14.79 13.17 -2.70
CA ASP A 46 -15.91 13.45 -3.58
C ASP A 46 -15.53 13.40 -5.07
N GLU A 47 -14.25 13.61 -5.38
CA GLU A 47 -13.68 13.51 -6.73
C GLU A 47 -13.24 12.09 -7.10
N ILE A 48 -13.06 11.18 -6.14
CA ILE A 48 -12.68 9.78 -6.44
C ILE A 48 -13.80 9.09 -7.23
N LYS A 49 -13.42 8.55 -8.39
CA LYS A 49 -14.28 7.78 -9.30
C LYS A 49 -13.77 6.36 -9.56
N PHE A 50 -12.47 6.13 -9.42
CA PHE A 50 -11.84 4.84 -9.67
C PHE A 50 -11.14 4.37 -8.41
N VAL A 51 -11.46 3.16 -7.95
CA VAL A 51 -10.76 2.49 -6.87
C VAL A 51 -10.11 1.23 -7.42
N HIS A 52 -8.79 1.17 -7.32
CA HIS A 52 -8.02 -0.03 -7.62
C HIS A 52 -7.65 -0.69 -6.29
N ALA A 53 -7.83 -2.01 -6.18
CA ALA A 53 -7.48 -2.74 -4.96
C ALA A 53 -6.50 -3.86 -5.25
N PHE A 54 -5.49 -3.99 -4.40
CA PHE A 54 -4.53 -5.08 -4.38
C PHE A 54 -4.40 -5.57 -2.94
N GLY A 55 -4.28 -6.88 -2.76
CA GLY A 55 -4.30 -7.43 -1.41
C GLY A 55 -4.70 -8.89 -1.33
N ASP A 56 -5.06 -9.30 -0.13
CA ASP A 56 -5.51 -10.65 0.17
C ASP A 56 -7.03 -10.77 0.39
N SER A 57 -7.45 -11.79 1.13
CA SER A 57 -8.84 -12.13 1.44
C SER A 57 -9.59 -11.03 2.19
N TYR A 58 -8.90 -10.07 2.82
CA TYR A 58 -9.53 -8.94 3.51
C TYR A 58 -10.04 -7.88 2.53
N SER A 59 -9.59 -7.91 1.27
CA SER A 59 -9.99 -6.94 0.24
C SER A 59 -10.78 -7.56 -0.90
N PHE A 60 -10.54 -8.84 -1.23
CA PHE A 60 -11.07 -9.44 -2.46
C PHE A 60 -12.60 -9.32 -2.64
N VAL A 61 -13.02 -8.93 -3.83
CA VAL A 61 -14.39 -8.94 -4.34
C VAL A 61 -14.54 -9.98 -5.45
N GLN A 62 -15.66 -10.69 -5.46
CA GLN A 62 -15.90 -11.73 -6.47
C GLN A 62 -16.46 -11.17 -7.77
N GLY A 63 -15.89 -11.62 -8.90
CA GLY A 63 -16.36 -11.32 -10.24
C GLY A 63 -16.82 -12.55 -11.02
N THR A 64 -17.58 -12.34 -12.09
CA THR A 64 -18.02 -13.39 -13.02
C THR A 64 -16.90 -13.96 -13.90
N GLN A 65 -15.78 -13.26 -14.02
CA GLN A 65 -14.56 -13.67 -14.73
C GLN A 65 -13.43 -14.06 -13.77
N GLY A 66 -13.70 -14.12 -12.46
CA GLY A 66 -12.74 -14.51 -11.43
C GLY A 66 -12.91 -15.95 -10.98
N LEU A 67 -11.96 -16.42 -10.18
CA LEU A 67 -12.09 -17.70 -9.49
C LEU A 67 -13.04 -17.53 -8.30
N ALA A 68 -14.08 -18.37 -8.26
CA ALA A 68 -15.11 -18.27 -7.24
C ALA A 68 -14.53 -18.36 -5.82
N ASN A 69 -14.90 -17.40 -4.96
CA ASN A 69 -14.37 -17.21 -3.61
C ASN A 69 -12.91 -16.72 -3.50
N PHE A 70 -12.24 -16.40 -4.62
CA PHE A 70 -10.83 -16.01 -4.60
C PHE A 70 -10.50 -14.70 -5.30
N SER A 71 -11.12 -14.37 -6.43
CA SER A 71 -10.74 -13.18 -7.20
C SER A 71 -11.91 -12.53 -7.94
N PHE A 72 -11.69 -11.27 -8.33
CA PHE A 72 -12.56 -10.58 -9.27
C PHE A 72 -12.33 -11.08 -10.70
N ILE A 73 -11.07 -11.26 -11.11
CA ILE A 73 -10.69 -11.61 -12.47
C ILE A 73 -9.49 -12.57 -12.52
N GLY A 74 -9.62 -13.65 -13.28
CA GLY A 74 -8.56 -14.64 -13.51
C GLY A 74 -8.01 -15.30 -12.24
N ASP A 75 -6.96 -16.09 -12.43
CA ASP A 75 -6.14 -16.69 -11.37
C ASP A 75 -4.73 -16.99 -11.92
N ALA A 76 -3.83 -17.62 -11.16
CA ALA A 76 -2.47 -17.87 -11.66
C ALA A 76 -2.39 -18.89 -12.82
N GLN A 77 -3.44 -19.70 -13.03
CA GLN A 77 -3.54 -20.65 -14.14
C GLN A 77 -4.24 -20.05 -15.36
N ASP A 78 -5.12 -19.07 -15.16
CA ASP A 78 -5.72 -18.21 -16.20
C ASP A 78 -5.37 -16.74 -15.95
N PHE A 79 -4.08 -16.43 -16.05
CA PHE A 79 -3.50 -15.14 -15.62
C PHE A 79 -3.86 -13.98 -16.55
N SER A 80 -3.95 -14.24 -17.85
CA SER A 80 -4.22 -13.20 -18.86
C SER A 80 -5.71 -13.03 -19.11
N PHE A 81 -6.16 -11.79 -19.33
CA PHE A 81 -7.53 -11.53 -19.78
C PHE A 81 -7.57 -10.48 -20.90
N THR A 82 -8.64 -10.52 -21.67
CA THR A 82 -8.90 -9.56 -22.75
C THR A 82 -9.60 -8.30 -22.21
N PRO A 83 -9.53 -7.17 -22.94
CA PRO A 83 -10.36 -5.99 -22.65
C PRO A 83 -11.84 -6.30 -22.55
N HIS A 84 -12.34 -7.23 -23.38
CA HIS A 84 -13.73 -7.63 -23.36
C HIS A 84 -14.10 -8.35 -22.05
N GLN A 85 -13.28 -9.31 -21.61
CA GLN A 85 -13.47 -9.99 -20.32
C GLN A 85 -13.45 -8.98 -19.16
N LEU A 86 -12.45 -8.09 -19.11
CA LEU A 86 -12.36 -7.08 -18.06
C LEU A 86 -13.60 -6.18 -18.00
N LEU A 87 -14.04 -5.64 -19.15
CA LEU A 87 -15.12 -4.67 -19.22
C LEU A 87 -16.53 -5.29 -19.12
N THR A 88 -16.65 -6.60 -19.31
CA THR A 88 -17.92 -7.34 -19.13
C THR A 88 -17.97 -8.13 -17.82
N ASN A 89 -16.89 -8.13 -17.04
CA ASN A 89 -16.86 -8.72 -15.72
C ASN A 89 -17.83 -7.98 -14.79
N GLU A 90 -18.58 -8.74 -14.01
CA GLU A 90 -19.59 -8.21 -13.09
C GLU A 90 -19.24 -8.63 -11.67
N ILE A 91 -19.27 -7.68 -10.74
CA ILE A 91 -19.24 -7.95 -9.31
C ILE A 91 -20.46 -8.81 -8.97
N ILE A 92 -20.19 -9.98 -8.38
CA ILE A 92 -21.20 -10.89 -7.91
C ILE A 92 -21.58 -10.47 -6.49
N PRO A 93 -22.83 -10.04 -6.23
CA PRO A 93 -23.25 -9.71 -4.87
C PRO A 93 -23.14 -10.96 -4.01
N ARG A 94 -22.53 -10.82 -2.82
CA ARG A 94 -22.53 -11.89 -1.84
C ARG A 94 -23.83 -11.88 -1.05
N ASN A 95 -24.55 -13.00 -1.09
CA ASN A 95 -25.43 -13.38 0.03
C ASN A 95 -24.50 -13.82 1.17
N ALA A 96 -24.62 -13.26 2.38
CA ALA A 96 -23.62 -13.42 3.44
C ALA A 96 -23.56 -14.81 4.12
N SER A 97 -23.70 -15.88 3.35
CA SER A 97 -23.56 -17.28 3.79
C SER A 97 -22.16 -17.86 3.57
N LEU A 98 -21.22 -17.09 3.00
CA LEU A 98 -19.90 -17.56 2.57
C LEU A 98 -18.72 -16.97 3.37
N ILE A 99 -19.02 -16.21 4.42
CA ILE A 99 -18.07 -15.95 5.51
C ILE A 99 -18.52 -16.87 6.64
N ILE A 100 -17.58 -17.60 7.26
CA ILE A 100 -17.77 -18.61 8.32
C ILE A 100 -17.89 -20.06 7.80
N SER A 101 -16.75 -20.66 7.45
CA SER A 101 -16.56 -22.09 7.70
C SER A 101 -16.06 -22.30 9.14
N SER A 102 -16.89 -22.00 10.14
CA SER A 102 -16.82 -22.58 11.49
C SER A 102 -18.11 -22.33 12.27
N GLN A 103 -19.03 -23.29 12.15
CA GLN A 103 -20.13 -23.61 13.08
C GLN A 103 -21.24 -22.57 13.40
N SER A 104 -22.46 -23.11 13.29
CA SER A 104 -23.75 -22.61 13.76
C SER A 104 -24.42 -21.50 12.93
N ALA A 105 -25.07 -21.96 11.86
CA ALA A 105 -26.32 -21.38 11.42
C ALA A 105 -27.33 -21.49 12.58
N ASP A 106 -27.69 -20.36 13.20
CA ASP A 106 -29.02 -20.11 13.70
C ASP A 106 -29.16 -18.62 14.05
N THR A 107 -30.03 -17.95 13.28
CA THR A 107 -30.63 -16.62 13.50
C THR A 107 -29.69 -15.40 13.54
N TYR A 108 -29.48 -14.76 12.39
CA TYR A 108 -29.47 -13.28 12.28
C TYR A 108 -29.95 -12.87 10.87
N GLU A 109 -31.09 -12.19 10.82
CA GLU A 109 -31.47 -11.32 9.69
C GLU A 109 -30.59 -10.07 9.73
N GLU A 110 -29.42 -10.13 9.08
CA GLU A 110 -28.72 -9.02 8.39
C GLU A 110 -27.47 -9.64 7.75
N ALA A 111 -27.68 -10.25 6.59
CA ALA A 111 -26.70 -11.06 5.88
C ALA A 111 -26.56 -10.54 4.43
N ASP A 112 -26.39 -9.23 4.26
CA ASP A 112 -26.36 -8.53 2.96
C ASP A 112 -25.10 -7.67 2.78
N TYR A 113 -23.99 -8.04 3.41
CA TYR A 113 -22.81 -7.17 3.47
C TYR A 113 -21.66 -7.71 2.63
N GLY A 114 -21.31 -6.94 1.59
CA GLY A 114 -20.10 -7.09 0.80
C GLY A 114 -18.83 -6.74 1.60
N PHE A 115 -17.66 -6.94 1.00
CA PHE A 115 -16.39 -6.51 1.58
C PHE A 115 -16.33 -4.98 1.75
N TRP A 116 -15.42 -4.51 2.61
CA TRP A 116 -15.30 -3.09 2.95
C TRP A 116 -15.12 -2.18 1.70
N LEU A 117 -14.50 -2.69 0.63
CA LEU A 117 -14.37 -1.99 -0.65
C LEU A 117 -15.69 -1.80 -1.39
N GLU A 118 -16.60 -2.77 -1.33
CA GLU A 118 -17.94 -2.67 -1.89
C GLU A 118 -18.72 -1.56 -1.14
N PHE A 119 -18.60 -1.48 0.18
CA PHE A 119 -19.19 -0.38 0.98
C PHE A 119 -18.53 0.97 0.71
N LEU A 120 -17.20 1.00 0.67
CA LEU A 120 -16.44 2.20 0.43
C LEU A 120 -16.84 2.83 -0.91
N THR A 121 -17.03 2.01 -1.94
CA THR A 121 -17.39 2.49 -3.29
C THR A 121 -18.89 2.61 -3.52
N GLY A 122 -19.71 1.86 -2.78
CA GLY A 122 -21.12 1.64 -3.07
C GLY A 122 -21.36 0.75 -4.31
N CYS A 123 -20.31 0.08 -4.82
CA CYS A 123 -20.37 -0.78 -6.00
C CYS A 123 -20.53 -2.24 -5.57
N LEU A 124 -21.76 -2.62 -5.24
CA LEU A 124 -22.07 -3.92 -4.61
C LEU A 124 -22.33 -5.07 -5.61
N GLN A 125 -22.57 -4.75 -6.89
CA GLN A 125 -22.91 -5.73 -7.92
C GLN A 125 -22.82 -5.13 -9.33
N GLY A 126 -22.78 -6.02 -10.33
CA GLY A 126 -22.82 -5.63 -11.74
C GLY A 126 -21.48 -5.10 -12.22
N LYS A 127 -21.46 -4.41 -13.36
CA LYS A 127 -20.20 -3.96 -13.96
C LYS A 127 -19.61 -2.80 -13.16
N PRO A 128 -18.31 -2.79 -12.83
CA PRO A 128 -17.67 -1.64 -12.20
C PRO A 128 -17.91 -0.33 -12.95
N SER A 129 -17.96 -0.38 -14.28
CA SER A 129 -18.19 0.80 -15.14
C SER A 129 -19.59 1.43 -15.01
N GLU A 130 -20.56 0.71 -14.44
CA GLU A 130 -21.93 1.20 -14.20
C GLU A 130 -22.10 1.81 -12.80
N CYS A 131 -21.10 1.65 -11.91
CA CYS A 131 -21.09 2.23 -10.57
C CYS A 131 -20.66 3.70 -10.57
N ARG A 132 -21.19 4.48 -9.62
CA ARG A 132 -20.77 5.88 -9.40
C ARG A 132 -19.28 5.98 -9.09
N ARG A 133 -18.77 5.06 -8.26
CA ARG A 133 -17.35 4.82 -8.01
C ARG A 133 -17.06 3.40 -8.46
N GLN A 134 -16.19 3.27 -9.45
CA GLN A 134 -15.86 1.99 -10.06
C GLN A 134 -14.85 1.27 -9.17
N LEU A 135 -15.17 0.03 -8.81
CA LEU A 135 -14.28 -0.85 -8.06
C LEU A 135 -13.61 -1.85 -9.01
N TRP A 136 -12.31 -1.70 -9.18
CA TRP A 136 -11.47 -2.58 -9.99
C TRP A 136 -10.52 -3.33 -9.06
N ASP A 137 -10.95 -4.51 -8.63
CA ASP A 137 -10.25 -5.30 -7.63
C ASP A 137 -9.33 -6.35 -8.29
N PHE A 138 -8.06 -6.34 -7.88
CA PHE A 138 -7.02 -7.30 -8.28
C PHE A 138 -6.51 -8.12 -7.09
N SER A 139 -7.10 -7.94 -5.91
CA SER A 139 -6.81 -8.71 -4.71
C SER A 139 -7.18 -10.18 -4.94
N PHE A 140 -6.46 -11.07 -4.27
CA PHE A 140 -6.65 -12.50 -4.37
C PHE A 140 -6.69 -13.14 -2.99
N ALA A 141 -7.77 -13.85 -2.65
CA ALA A 141 -7.90 -14.50 -1.35
C ALA A 141 -6.78 -15.53 -1.12
N GLY A 142 -6.07 -15.42 0.00
CA GLY A 142 -4.91 -16.29 0.31
C GLY A 142 -3.61 -15.86 -0.38
N ALA A 143 -3.52 -14.63 -0.90
CA ALA A 143 -2.28 -14.08 -1.42
C ALA A 143 -1.31 -13.70 -0.31
N ASP A 144 -0.05 -14.10 -0.48
CA ASP A 144 1.12 -13.46 0.13
C ASP A 144 1.65 -12.34 -0.79
N ILE A 145 2.66 -11.60 -0.33
CA ILE A 145 3.30 -10.54 -1.11
C ILE A 145 4.03 -11.11 -2.34
N ASP A 146 4.94 -12.07 -2.15
CA ASP A 146 5.80 -12.61 -3.21
C ASP A 146 5.87 -14.15 -3.18
N GLY A 147 5.34 -14.79 -4.24
CA GLY A 147 5.33 -16.25 -4.37
C GLY A 147 6.72 -16.89 -4.55
N ASN A 148 7.79 -16.10 -4.66
CA ASN A 148 9.17 -16.59 -4.63
C ASN A 148 9.75 -16.69 -3.20
N LEU A 149 9.11 -16.06 -2.22
CA LEU A 149 9.58 -15.98 -0.83
C LEU A 149 8.77 -16.90 0.08
N LEU A 150 7.45 -16.99 -0.13
CA LEU A 150 6.55 -17.93 0.53
C LEU A 150 5.84 -18.83 -0.48
N PRO A 151 5.54 -20.10 -0.10
CA PRO A 151 4.81 -21.01 -0.97
C PRO A 151 3.36 -20.57 -1.11
N LEU A 152 2.84 -20.59 -2.34
CA LEU A 152 1.44 -20.27 -2.59
C LEU A 152 0.49 -21.20 -1.82
N HIS A 153 -0.56 -20.64 -1.22
CA HIS A 153 -1.63 -21.41 -0.56
C HIS A 153 -2.31 -22.39 -1.50
N HIS A 154 -2.47 -21.98 -2.76
CA HIS A 154 -2.98 -22.79 -3.84
C HIS A 154 -2.16 -22.58 -5.13
N PRO A 155 -2.05 -23.59 -6.02
CA PRO A 155 -1.38 -23.43 -7.31
C PRO A 155 -2.02 -22.38 -8.25
N PHE A 156 -3.21 -21.91 -7.91
CA PHE A 156 -3.93 -20.86 -8.63
C PHE A 156 -3.84 -19.48 -7.93
N THR A 157 -3.19 -19.37 -6.77
CA THR A 157 -3.08 -18.11 -6.04
C THR A 157 -2.23 -17.10 -6.81
N VAL A 158 -2.72 -15.85 -6.91
CA VAL A 158 -1.96 -14.73 -7.47
C VAL A 158 -1.37 -13.89 -6.32
N PRO A 159 -0.07 -13.98 -6.03
CA PRO A 159 0.57 -13.15 -5.01
C PRO A 159 0.58 -11.67 -5.42
N LEU A 160 0.70 -10.74 -4.47
CA LEU A 160 0.56 -9.30 -4.71
C LEU A 160 1.45 -8.78 -5.86
N VAL A 161 2.71 -9.21 -5.92
CA VAL A 161 3.63 -8.84 -6.99
C VAL A 161 3.06 -9.23 -8.37
N ASP A 162 2.42 -10.39 -8.46
CA ASP A 162 1.79 -10.86 -9.68
C ASP A 162 0.42 -10.20 -9.92
N GLN A 163 -0.32 -9.79 -8.89
CA GLN A 163 -1.54 -8.99 -9.04
C GLN A 163 -1.23 -7.66 -9.74
N VAL A 164 -0.16 -6.98 -9.30
CA VAL A 164 0.30 -5.74 -9.94
C VAL A 164 0.77 -6.01 -11.37
N LYS A 165 1.51 -7.09 -11.60
CA LYS A 165 1.92 -7.50 -12.96
C LYS A 165 0.70 -7.74 -13.86
N GLN A 166 -0.32 -8.42 -13.36
CA GLN A 166 -1.56 -8.70 -14.08
C GLN A 166 -2.27 -7.39 -14.47
N TRP A 167 -2.37 -6.45 -13.52
CA TRP A 167 -2.92 -5.13 -13.79
C TRP A 167 -2.12 -4.36 -14.84
N LEU A 168 -0.79 -4.33 -14.71
CA LEU A 168 0.11 -3.65 -15.64
C LEU A 168 -0.02 -4.16 -17.07
N GLU A 169 -0.09 -5.49 -17.24
CA GLU A 169 -0.13 -6.13 -18.56
C GLU A 169 -1.50 -6.06 -19.23
N PHE A 170 -2.59 -6.20 -18.46
CA PHE A 170 -3.90 -6.45 -19.03
C PHE A 170 -4.96 -5.39 -18.71
N ALA A 171 -4.73 -4.48 -17.76
CA ALA A 171 -5.76 -3.54 -17.30
C ALA A 171 -5.35 -2.06 -17.34
N ALA A 172 -4.06 -1.74 -17.15
CA ALA A 172 -3.60 -0.36 -16.99
C ALA A 172 -3.94 0.55 -18.19
N ASP A 173 -3.95 0.02 -19.42
CA ASP A 173 -4.33 0.80 -20.63
C ASP A 173 -5.84 0.87 -20.89
N ILE A 174 -6.64 0.16 -20.09
CA ILE A 174 -8.07 -0.01 -20.31
C ILE A 174 -8.86 0.75 -19.24
N ILE A 175 -8.44 0.63 -17.98
CA ILE A 175 -9.10 1.28 -16.84
C ILE A 175 -8.56 2.71 -16.71
N PRO A 176 -9.43 3.75 -16.80
CA PRO A 176 -8.99 5.11 -16.55
C PRO A 176 -8.51 5.28 -15.10
N HIS A 177 -7.36 5.92 -14.94
CA HIS A 177 -6.80 6.25 -13.63
C HIS A 177 -6.30 7.71 -13.58
N PRO A 178 -7.17 8.71 -13.83
CA PRO A 178 -6.76 10.11 -13.78
C PRO A 178 -6.32 10.52 -12.37
N VAL A 179 -5.26 11.34 -12.33
CA VAL A 179 -4.75 11.95 -11.08
C VAL A 179 -5.86 12.73 -10.37
N GLY A 180 -5.97 12.54 -9.06
CA GLY A 180 -6.98 13.19 -8.22
C GLY A 180 -8.39 12.56 -8.27
N GLN A 181 -8.63 11.58 -9.13
CA GLN A 181 -9.91 10.85 -9.21
C GLN A 181 -9.73 9.33 -8.98
N THR A 182 -8.51 8.90 -8.64
CA THR A 182 -8.15 7.49 -8.48
C THR A 182 -7.59 7.25 -7.09
N LEU A 183 -8.09 6.24 -6.40
CA LEU A 183 -7.53 5.70 -5.16
C LEU A 183 -7.02 4.29 -5.43
N THR A 184 -5.84 3.97 -4.92
CA THR A 184 -5.29 2.62 -4.92
C THR A 184 -5.15 2.13 -3.48
N THR A 185 -5.75 0.99 -3.16
CA THR A 185 -5.70 0.41 -1.82
C THR A 185 -4.77 -0.80 -1.80
N TRP A 186 -4.01 -0.92 -0.72
CA TRP A 186 -3.12 -2.04 -0.49
C TRP A 186 -3.36 -2.60 0.91
N TRP A 187 -3.84 -3.85 0.98
CA TRP A 187 -4.01 -4.57 2.25
C TRP A 187 -3.56 -6.01 2.09
N ILE A 188 -2.34 -6.28 2.54
CA ILE A 188 -1.58 -7.51 2.33
C ILE A 188 -0.71 -7.76 3.56
N GLY A 189 -0.21 -8.97 3.75
CA GLY A 189 0.63 -9.35 4.90
C GLY A 189 -0.07 -10.25 5.92
N ILE A 190 -1.39 -10.43 5.81
CA ILE A 190 -2.14 -11.25 6.76
C ILE A 190 -1.75 -12.73 6.60
N ASN A 191 -1.69 -13.20 5.36
CA ASN A 191 -1.22 -14.57 5.08
C ASN A 191 0.28 -14.71 5.37
N ASP A 192 1.09 -13.72 5.00
CA ASP A 192 2.55 -13.77 5.21
C ASP A 192 2.89 -13.92 6.70
N THR A 193 2.30 -13.08 7.55
CA THR A 193 2.48 -13.17 9.01
C THR A 193 1.90 -14.46 9.58
N GLY A 194 0.79 -14.97 9.05
CA GLY A 194 0.19 -16.25 9.45
C GLY A 194 1.07 -17.47 9.11
N ASP A 195 1.59 -17.55 7.89
CA ASP A 195 2.35 -18.68 7.37
C ASP A 195 3.72 -18.81 8.02
N THR A 196 4.34 -17.66 8.30
CA THR A 196 5.65 -17.60 8.93
C THR A 196 5.67 -18.15 10.37
N VAL A 197 4.55 -18.13 11.09
CA VAL A 197 4.46 -18.68 12.46
C VAL A 197 4.82 -20.17 12.52
N SER A 198 4.58 -20.91 11.44
CA SER A 198 4.92 -22.33 11.35
C SER A 198 6.23 -22.61 10.60
N ASN A 199 6.88 -21.57 10.08
CA ASN A 199 8.01 -21.70 9.17
C ASN A 199 9.35 -21.64 9.92
N ALA A 200 9.84 -22.81 10.33
CA ALA A 200 11.12 -22.96 11.01
C ALA A 200 12.36 -22.68 10.12
N THR A 201 12.19 -22.42 8.82
CA THR A 201 13.31 -22.11 7.92
C THR A 201 13.72 -20.63 7.98
N ILE A 202 12.85 -19.76 8.48
CA ILE A 202 13.13 -18.33 8.69
C ILE A 202 13.72 -18.17 10.09
N THR A 203 14.99 -17.76 10.17
CA THR A 203 15.71 -17.59 11.45
C THR A 203 15.94 -16.13 11.82
N ASP A 204 15.73 -15.21 10.89
CA ASP A 204 15.87 -13.76 11.06
C ASP A 204 14.65 -13.10 10.42
N PHE A 205 13.65 -12.79 11.24
CA PHE A 205 12.38 -12.23 10.78
C PHE A 205 12.52 -10.79 10.30
N SER A 206 13.34 -9.97 10.97
CA SER A 206 13.63 -8.60 10.51
C SER A 206 14.17 -8.62 9.08
N ALA A 207 15.19 -9.45 8.82
CA ALA A 207 15.79 -9.56 7.49
C ALA A 207 14.80 -10.13 6.46
N PHE A 208 13.96 -11.08 6.85
CA PHE A 208 12.93 -11.64 5.98
C PHE A 208 11.89 -10.59 5.58
N TRP A 209 11.34 -9.85 6.55
CA TRP A 209 10.36 -8.79 6.29
C TRP A 209 10.93 -7.65 5.45
N GLU A 210 12.20 -7.31 5.62
CA GLU A 210 12.87 -6.36 4.72
C GLU A 210 12.90 -6.86 3.27
N VAL A 211 13.11 -8.16 3.04
CA VAL A 211 13.07 -8.73 1.68
C VAL A 211 11.65 -8.70 1.11
N GLU A 212 10.65 -9.09 1.89
CA GLU A 212 9.22 -9.00 1.51
C GLU A 212 8.83 -7.56 1.16
N MET A 213 9.15 -6.60 2.02
CA MET A 213 8.82 -5.19 1.83
C MET A 213 9.53 -4.60 0.60
N ASN A 214 10.76 -5.05 0.31
CA ASN A 214 11.42 -4.67 -0.94
C ASN A 214 10.67 -5.21 -2.18
N SER A 215 10.10 -6.41 -2.14
CA SER A 215 9.26 -6.93 -3.24
C SER A 215 7.94 -6.16 -3.34
N TYR A 216 7.27 -5.92 -2.21
CA TYR A 216 6.03 -5.15 -2.14
C TYR A 216 6.21 -3.74 -2.71
N PHE A 217 7.19 -2.97 -2.23
CA PHE A 217 7.37 -1.58 -2.67
C PHE A 217 7.91 -1.44 -4.10
N LYS A 218 8.56 -2.47 -4.66
CA LYS A 218 8.81 -2.52 -6.11
C LYS A 218 7.52 -2.63 -6.91
N ALA A 219 6.56 -3.44 -6.47
CA ALA A 219 5.26 -3.55 -7.11
C ALA A 219 4.46 -2.23 -6.98
N VAL A 220 4.45 -1.63 -5.79
CA VAL A 220 3.85 -0.29 -5.56
C VAL A 220 4.49 0.75 -6.49
N GLN A 221 5.82 0.78 -6.58
CA GLN A 221 6.51 1.72 -7.47
C GLN A 221 6.15 1.48 -8.93
N ALA A 222 6.08 0.22 -9.40
CA ALA A 222 5.70 -0.10 -10.77
C ALA A 222 4.27 0.38 -11.09
N ALA A 223 3.33 0.23 -10.15
CA ALA A 223 1.99 0.76 -10.30
C ALA A 223 1.95 2.30 -10.29
N THR A 224 2.81 2.91 -9.48
CA THR A 224 2.95 4.38 -9.37
C THR A 224 3.50 4.99 -10.65
N ASP A 225 4.56 4.39 -11.19
CA ASP A 225 5.18 4.76 -12.47
C ASP A 225 4.18 4.63 -13.63
N ARG A 226 3.16 3.79 -13.47
CA ARG A 226 2.07 3.62 -14.43
C ARG A 226 0.86 4.53 -14.21
N GLY A 227 0.91 5.42 -13.22
CA GLY A 227 -0.07 6.50 -13.03
C GLY A 227 -0.98 6.37 -11.82
N LEU A 228 -0.86 5.31 -11.01
CA LEU A 228 -1.57 5.24 -9.73
C LEU A 228 -0.85 6.14 -8.71
N GLN A 229 -1.41 7.32 -8.39
CA GLN A 229 -0.70 8.34 -7.59
C GLN A 229 -1.31 8.62 -6.22
N THR A 230 -2.39 7.94 -5.82
CA THR A 230 -2.98 8.08 -4.48
C THR A 230 -3.09 6.69 -3.88
N HIS A 231 -2.35 6.46 -2.80
CA HIS A 231 -2.23 5.15 -2.18
C HIS A 231 -2.79 5.18 -0.76
N LEU A 232 -3.57 4.16 -0.42
CA LEU A 232 -3.97 3.84 0.94
C LEU A 232 -3.31 2.52 1.33
N PHE A 233 -2.41 2.56 2.30
CA PHE A 233 -1.78 1.38 2.88
C PHE A 233 -2.50 1.00 4.17
N ILE A 234 -2.80 -0.27 4.34
CA ILE A 234 -3.46 -0.82 5.52
C ILE A 234 -2.52 -1.85 6.16
N ASN A 235 -2.25 -1.69 7.45
CA ASN A 235 -1.38 -2.61 8.18
C ASN A 235 -2.11 -3.89 8.62
N VAL A 236 -1.37 -4.90 9.06
CA VAL A 236 -1.92 -6.20 9.44
C VAL A 236 -2.70 -6.08 10.75
N PRO A 237 -3.99 -6.52 10.81
CA PRO A 237 -4.79 -6.53 12.04
C PRO A 237 -4.22 -7.49 13.12
N PRO A 238 -4.69 -7.43 14.37
CA PRO A 238 -4.19 -8.27 15.46
C PRO A 238 -4.71 -9.72 15.36
N GLU A 239 -4.22 -10.47 14.37
CA GLU A 239 -4.63 -11.86 14.11
C GLU A 239 -4.31 -12.82 15.26
N GLU A 240 -3.43 -12.44 16.20
CA GLU A 240 -3.24 -13.19 17.45
C GLU A 240 -4.49 -13.23 18.32
N ARG A 241 -5.46 -12.35 18.07
CA ARG A 241 -6.77 -12.30 18.75
C ARG A 241 -7.88 -12.99 17.94
N SER A 242 -7.57 -13.52 16.76
CA SER A 242 -8.53 -14.26 15.93
C SER A 242 -8.91 -15.61 16.57
N PRO A 243 -10.09 -16.18 16.25
CA PRO A 243 -10.48 -17.51 16.71
C PRO A 243 -9.42 -18.60 16.43
N ASN A 244 -8.68 -18.47 15.33
CA ASN A 244 -7.61 -19.38 14.91
C ASN A 244 -6.37 -19.37 15.83
N ALA A 245 -6.26 -18.39 16.74
CA ALA A 245 -5.17 -18.25 17.71
C ALA A 245 -5.60 -18.50 19.17
N LEU A 246 -6.90 -18.43 19.49
CA LEU A 246 -7.42 -18.48 20.87
C LEU A 246 -7.09 -19.78 21.65
N GLY A 247 -6.80 -20.88 20.95
CA GLY A 247 -6.48 -22.18 21.55
C GLY A 247 -5.00 -22.47 21.79
N ASP A 248 -4.09 -21.59 21.33
CA ASP A 248 -2.65 -21.81 21.39
C ASP A 248 -1.91 -20.52 21.75
N ALA A 249 -1.65 -20.34 23.05
CA ALA A 249 -1.00 -19.14 23.57
C ALA A 249 0.43 -18.95 23.05
N THR A 250 1.14 -20.04 22.71
CA THR A 250 2.49 -19.95 22.13
C THR A 250 2.41 -19.43 20.71
N LYS A 251 1.50 -19.97 19.90
CA LYS A 251 1.21 -19.49 18.54
C LYS A 251 0.78 -18.03 18.56
N ALA A 252 -0.14 -17.66 19.45
CA ALA A 252 -0.63 -16.29 19.57
C ALA A 252 0.50 -15.29 19.90
N ALA A 253 1.37 -15.63 20.86
CA ALA A 253 2.50 -14.77 21.23
C ALA A 253 3.51 -14.61 20.08
N LEU A 254 3.78 -15.68 19.32
CA LEU A 254 4.68 -15.64 18.18
C LEU A 254 4.07 -14.82 17.03
N LEU A 255 2.80 -15.08 16.69
CA LEU A 255 2.06 -14.34 15.68
C LEU A 255 2.03 -12.84 15.99
N LYS A 256 1.76 -12.47 17.24
CA LYS A 256 1.82 -11.07 17.68
C LYS A 256 3.18 -10.44 17.40
N THR A 257 4.25 -11.15 17.73
CA THR A 257 5.62 -10.64 17.52
C THR A 257 5.89 -10.42 16.03
N HIS A 258 5.49 -11.35 15.17
CA HIS A 258 5.64 -11.23 13.72
C HIS A 258 4.82 -10.07 13.15
N ILE A 259 3.58 -9.89 13.60
CA ILE A 259 2.70 -8.81 13.17
C ILE A 259 3.25 -7.44 13.58
N ASP A 260 3.67 -7.30 14.84
CA ASP A 260 4.24 -6.04 15.34
C ASP A 260 5.48 -5.66 14.49
N GLU A 261 6.38 -6.63 14.24
CA GLU A 261 7.60 -6.41 13.47
C GLU A 261 7.32 -6.12 11.98
N PHE A 262 6.40 -6.85 11.36
CA PHE A 262 5.95 -6.59 9.99
C PHE A 262 5.38 -5.18 9.85
N ASN A 263 4.49 -4.78 10.76
CA ASN A 263 3.82 -3.48 10.74
C ASN A 263 4.81 -2.32 10.96
N ASP A 264 5.80 -2.50 11.84
CA ASP A 264 6.88 -1.52 12.06
C ASP A 264 7.74 -1.32 10.80
N ILE A 265 8.15 -2.41 10.15
CA ILE A 265 8.96 -2.36 8.92
C ILE A 265 8.13 -1.78 7.76
N LEU A 266 6.86 -2.18 7.63
CA LEU A 266 5.93 -1.61 6.66
C LEU A 266 5.84 -0.08 6.80
N ALA A 267 5.68 0.43 8.02
CA ALA A 267 5.62 1.87 8.26
C ALA A 267 6.90 2.59 7.80
N GLY A 268 8.08 1.98 8.01
CA GLY A 268 9.36 2.47 7.52
C GLY A 268 9.41 2.56 5.99
N HIS A 269 8.96 1.52 5.29
CA HIS A 269 8.93 1.50 3.83
C HIS A 269 7.88 2.46 3.23
N ILE A 270 6.71 2.61 3.85
CA ILE A 270 5.71 3.61 3.46
C ILE A 270 6.32 5.02 3.51
N ALA A 271 7.01 5.35 4.61
CA ALA A 271 7.66 6.66 4.77
C ALA A 271 8.77 6.89 3.74
N ALA A 272 9.57 5.86 3.43
CA ALA A 272 10.61 5.92 2.40
C ALA A 272 10.00 6.11 0.99
N PHE A 273 8.91 5.40 0.69
CA PHE A 273 8.17 5.54 -0.57
C PHE A 273 7.58 6.94 -0.73
N GLU A 274 6.93 7.48 0.31
CA GLU A 274 6.39 8.84 0.30
C GLU A 274 7.49 9.89 0.06
N ALA A 275 8.65 9.72 0.70
CA ALA A 275 9.80 10.60 0.50
C ALA A 275 10.38 10.52 -0.93
N ALA A 276 10.38 9.32 -1.53
CA ALA A 276 10.86 9.10 -2.90
C ALA A 276 9.86 9.57 -3.97
N ASN A 277 8.56 9.63 -3.66
CA ASN A 277 7.49 9.96 -4.59
C ASN A 277 6.70 11.20 -4.12
N PRO A 278 7.29 12.42 -4.15
CA PRO A 278 6.65 13.63 -3.63
C PRO A 278 5.40 14.08 -4.43
N HIS A 279 5.17 13.49 -5.61
CA HIS A 279 3.99 13.71 -6.42
C HIS A 279 2.82 12.79 -6.04
N ALA A 280 3.09 11.69 -5.34
CA ALA A 280 2.07 10.77 -4.87
C ALA A 280 1.44 11.26 -3.55
N THR A 281 0.17 10.93 -3.37
CA THR A 281 -0.55 11.06 -2.10
C THR A 281 -0.46 9.72 -1.38
N VAL A 282 0.04 9.73 -0.14
CA VAL A 282 0.18 8.54 0.68
C VAL A 282 -0.69 8.67 1.91
N LEU A 283 -1.58 7.69 2.10
CA LEU A 283 -2.49 7.56 3.22
C LEU A 283 -2.20 6.23 3.91
N THR A 284 -2.40 6.19 5.22
CA THR A 284 -2.33 4.97 6.01
C THR A 284 -3.61 4.79 6.82
N PHE A 285 -4.03 3.54 6.98
CA PHE A 285 -5.06 3.15 7.95
C PHE A 285 -4.47 2.11 8.89
N ASP A 286 -4.46 2.42 10.18
CA ASP A 286 -3.97 1.53 11.22
C ASP A 286 -5.08 0.56 11.66
N ALA A 287 -5.30 -0.47 10.84
CA ALA A 287 -6.20 -1.56 11.16
C ALA A 287 -5.79 -2.26 12.47
N HIS A 288 -4.49 -2.42 12.73
CA HIS A 288 -4.00 -3.05 13.95
C HIS A 288 -4.54 -2.37 15.22
N SER A 289 -4.37 -1.06 15.35
CA SER A 289 -4.88 -0.30 16.49
C SER A 289 -6.40 -0.18 16.48
N TRP A 290 -7.02 -0.04 15.30
CA TRP A 290 -8.47 0.04 15.17
C TRP A 290 -9.17 -1.22 15.70
N PHE A 291 -8.76 -2.39 15.21
CA PHE A 291 -9.32 -3.67 15.66
C PHE A 291 -9.07 -3.92 17.15
N ASN A 292 -7.87 -3.60 17.66
CA ASN A 292 -7.62 -3.70 19.10
C ASN A 292 -8.57 -2.82 19.92
N THR A 293 -8.82 -1.57 19.48
CA THR A 293 -9.76 -0.66 20.15
C THR A 293 -11.18 -1.23 20.21
N VAL A 294 -11.64 -1.82 19.10
CA VAL A 294 -12.97 -2.46 19.02
C VAL A 294 -13.03 -3.69 19.90
N LEU A 295 -12.03 -4.57 19.83
CA LEU A 295 -11.99 -5.82 20.60
C LEU A 295 -11.84 -5.59 22.11
N ASP A 296 -11.24 -4.46 22.52
CA ASP A 296 -11.15 -4.05 23.92
C ASP A 296 -12.45 -3.41 24.44
N ASN A 297 -13.27 -2.84 23.54
CA ASN A 297 -14.50 -2.12 23.89
C ASN A 297 -15.73 -2.54 23.07
N PRO A 298 -16.00 -3.85 22.90
CA PRO A 298 -16.93 -4.35 21.89
C PRO A 298 -18.36 -3.82 22.06
N THR A 299 -18.81 -3.70 23.31
CA THR A 299 -20.15 -3.18 23.64
C THR A 299 -20.36 -1.73 23.22
N SER A 300 -19.32 -0.89 23.29
CA SER A 300 -19.36 0.51 22.84
C SER A 300 -19.53 0.62 21.33
N PHE A 301 -19.14 -0.41 20.59
CA PHE A 301 -19.29 -0.51 19.14
C PHE A 301 -20.51 -1.37 18.73
N GLY A 302 -21.34 -1.78 19.69
CA GLY A 302 -22.57 -2.55 19.42
C GLY A 302 -22.39 -4.07 19.32
N PHE A 303 -21.18 -4.59 19.55
CA PHE A 303 -20.92 -6.02 19.56
C PHE A 303 -21.30 -6.66 20.90
N THR A 304 -22.07 -7.76 20.82
CA THR A 304 -22.50 -8.55 21.99
C THR A 304 -21.84 -9.92 22.07
N ASN A 305 -21.38 -10.45 20.94
CA ASN A 305 -20.61 -11.68 20.86
C ASN A 305 -19.15 -11.37 20.50
N THR A 306 -18.22 -11.75 21.38
CA THR A 306 -16.78 -11.59 21.18
C THR A 306 -16.00 -12.87 21.49
N THR A 307 -16.67 -14.02 21.57
CA THR A 307 -16.03 -15.26 22.04
C THR A 307 -15.35 -16.06 20.93
N GLY A 308 -15.39 -15.58 19.69
CA GLY A 308 -14.89 -16.31 18.51
C GLY A 308 -15.73 -17.52 18.13
#